data_AF-A0A6L3AH11-F1
#
_entry.id   AF-A0A6L3AH11-F1
#
_cell.length_a   1.000
_cell.length_b   1.000
_cell.length_c   1.000
_cell.angle_alpha   90.00
_cell.angle_beta   90.00
_cell.angle_gamma   90.00
#
_symmetry.space_group_name_H-M   'P 1'
#
loop_
_entity.id
_entity.type
_entity.pdbx_description
1 polymer ?
#
loop_
_entity_poly.entity_id
_entity_poly.type
_entity_poly.pdbx_seq_one_letter_code
_entity_poly.pdbx_strand_id
1 'polypeptide(L)'
;MSLFETYRKGQGLYSRIAVGIALGMLSLFASVSLYNLLINLPNIAENAKIPLIDINLTWGLICAFVLFVFLGFFICVFIAGLETGIKPLDAGSKKTVEFLIDTQGELQKVSWPTRYELVGSTAVVIVSVVVIGIFILGVDWFVSVVMEYIGVL
;
A
#
# COMPACT_ATOMS: atom_id res chain seq x y z
N MET A 1 5.38 34.04 -15.25
CA MET A 1 4.87 32.68 -15.53
C MET A 1 5.05 31.89 -14.26
N SER A 2 3.98 31.62 -13.51
CA SER A 2 4.07 31.01 -12.18
C SER A 2 4.44 29.53 -12.31
N LEU A 3 5.66 29.16 -11.89
CA LEU A 3 6.21 27.79 -11.99
C LEU A 3 5.52 26.74 -11.10
N PHE A 4 4.42 27.10 -10.42
CA PHE A 4 3.79 26.26 -9.40
C PHE A 4 2.27 26.44 -9.37
N GLU A 5 1.61 26.41 -10.54
CA GLU A 5 0.15 26.32 -10.57
C GLU A 5 -0.31 24.87 -10.47
N THR A 6 -0.89 24.51 -9.33
CA THR A 6 -1.42 23.17 -9.07
C THR A 6 -2.67 22.93 -9.92
N TYR A 7 -2.69 21.84 -10.70
CA TYR A 7 -3.85 21.47 -11.51
C TYR A 7 -5.11 21.22 -10.63
N ARG A 8 -6.19 21.96 -10.92
CA ARG A 8 -7.52 21.93 -10.25
C ARG A 8 -7.43 22.00 -8.71
N LYS A 9 -7.02 23.17 -8.21
CA LYS A 9 -6.91 23.45 -6.77
C LYS A 9 -8.24 23.16 -6.03
N GLY A 10 -8.15 22.42 -4.92
CA GLY A 10 -9.27 22.15 -4.01
C GLY A 10 -10.07 20.86 -4.27
N GLN A 11 -9.84 20.14 -5.38
CA GLN A 11 -10.55 18.88 -5.69
C GLN A 11 -9.62 17.66 -5.63
N GLY A 12 -10.13 16.55 -5.10
CA GLY A 12 -9.39 15.28 -4.99
C GLY A 12 -8.34 15.25 -3.87
N LEU A 13 -8.43 16.16 -2.88
CA LEU A 13 -7.40 16.31 -1.84
C LEU A 13 -7.13 15.00 -1.08
N TYR A 14 -8.20 14.32 -0.64
CA TYR A 14 -8.08 13.08 0.11
C TYR A 14 -7.46 11.96 -0.73
N SER A 15 -7.90 11.81 -1.98
CA SER A 15 -7.34 10.80 -2.88
C SER A 15 -5.86 11.05 -3.18
N ARG A 16 -5.45 12.32 -3.38
CA ARG A 16 -4.05 12.68 -3.65
C ARG A 16 -3.16 12.40 -2.44
N ILE A 17 -3.60 12.78 -1.24
CA ILE A 17 -2.85 12.53 0.00
C ILE A 17 -2.75 11.02 0.26
N ALA A 18 -3.84 10.27 0.14
CA ALA A 18 -3.85 8.83 0.38
C ALA A 18 -2.89 8.09 -0.55
N VAL A 19 -2.93 8.38 -1.86
CA VAL A 19 -2.01 7.79 -2.84
C VAL A 19 -0.58 8.24 -2.60
N GLY A 20 -0.35 9.50 -2.19
CA GLY A 20 0.97 10.01 -1.87
C GLY A 20 1.62 9.33 -0.68
N ILE A 21 0.84 9.09 0.38
CA ILE A 21 1.31 8.34 1.55
C ILE A 21 1.61 6.89 1.15
N ALA A 22 0.72 6.23 0.41
CA ALA A 22 0.91 4.84 -0.01
C ALA A 22 2.16 4.66 -0.89
N LEU A 23 2.33 5.50 -1.91
CA LEU A 23 3.50 5.47 -2.79
C LEU A 23 4.77 5.93 -2.06
N GLY A 24 4.67 6.86 -1.12
CA GLY A 24 5.78 7.27 -0.26
C GLY A 24 6.28 6.12 0.62
N MET A 25 5.36 5.37 1.24
CA MET A 25 5.69 4.17 2.01
C MET A 25 6.33 3.08 1.14
N LEU A 26 5.84 2.91 -0.09
CA LEU A 26 6.41 1.97 -1.06
C LEU A 26 7.83 2.41 -1.51
N SER A 27 8.06 3.71 -1.72
CA SER A 27 9.38 4.26 -2.03
C SER A 27 10.38 4.03 -0.89
N LEU A 28 9.96 4.23 0.36
CA LEU A 28 10.78 3.90 1.54
C LEU A 28 11.12 2.41 1.58
N PHE A 29 10.13 1.55 1.38
CA PHE A 29 10.35 0.11 1.35
C PHE A 29 11.30 -0.32 0.23
N ALA A 30 11.15 0.26 -0.98
CA ALA A 30 12.03 0.01 -2.10
C ALA A 30 13.48 0.44 -1.82
N SER A 31 13.66 1.61 -1.21
CA SER A 31 14.97 2.11 -0.78
C SER A 31 15.65 1.20 0.24
N VAL A 32 14.90 0.76 1.26
CA VAL A 32 15.40 -0.19 2.29
C VAL A 32 15.72 -1.55 1.68
N SER A 33 14.86 -2.07 0.80
CA SER A 33 15.09 -3.32 0.08
C SER A 33 16.36 -3.28 -0.76
N LEU A 34 16.58 -2.17 -1.49
CA LEU A 34 17.81 -1.97 -2.27
C LEU A 34 19.05 -1.90 -1.37
N TYR A 35 18.97 -1.18 -0.25
CA TYR A 35 20.07 -1.14 0.73
C TYR A 35 20.44 -2.54 1.23
N ASN A 36 19.44 -3.35 1.60
CA ASN A 36 19.65 -4.72 2.08
C ASN A 36 20.30 -5.62 1.02
N LEU A 37 20.03 -5.40 -0.28
CA LEU A 37 20.69 -6.13 -1.37
C LEU A 37 22.15 -5.71 -1.57
N LEU A 38 22.46 -4.42 -1.38
CA LEU A 38 23.79 -3.86 -1.66
C LEU A 38 24.73 -3.81 -0.45
N ILE A 39 24.31 -4.28 0.72
CA ILE A 39 25.12 -4.23 1.95
C ILE A 39 26.44 -5.01 1.84
N ASN A 40 26.50 -6.02 0.96
CA ASN A 40 27.69 -6.86 0.77
C ASN A 40 28.74 -6.26 -0.20
N LEU A 41 28.49 -5.10 -0.81
CA LEU A 41 29.46 -4.46 -1.71
C LEU A 41 30.60 -3.77 -0.93
N PRO A 42 31.79 -3.63 -1.53
CA PRO A 42 32.93 -2.97 -0.91
C PRO A 42 32.61 -1.51 -0.53
N ASN A 43 33.12 -1.04 0.60
CA ASN A 43 32.91 0.31 1.09
C ASN A 43 33.65 1.35 0.23
N ILE A 44 33.07 2.54 0.06
CA ILE A 44 33.62 3.57 -0.86
C ILE A 44 34.85 4.26 -0.26
N ALA A 45 34.84 4.50 1.05
CA ALA A 45 35.92 5.17 1.74
C ALA A 45 36.04 4.59 3.15
N GLU A 46 37.21 4.00 3.46
CA GLU A 46 37.53 3.41 4.77
C GLU A 46 37.44 4.41 5.94
N ASN A 47 37.32 5.72 5.68
CA ASN A 47 37.36 6.79 6.68
C ASN A 47 36.23 7.83 6.59
N ALA A 48 35.19 7.61 5.78
CA ALA A 48 34.05 8.53 5.71
C ALA A 48 32.93 8.07 6.66
N LYS A 49 33.02 8.49 7.93
CA LYS A 49 31.95 8.33 8.92
C LYS A 49 31.00 9.52 8.83
N ILE A 50 29.68 9.27 8.81
CA ILE A 50 28.71 10.35 9.03
C ILE A 50 28.82 10.79 10.50
N PRO A 51 29.04 12.08 10.79
CA PRO A 51 29.39 12.59 12.12
C PRO A 51 28.29 12.41 13.19
N LEU A 52 27.14 11.84 12.84
CA LEU A 52 25.98 11.66 13.73
C LEU A 52 25.65 10.18 14.06
N ILE A 53 26.09 9.18 13.28
CA ILE A 53 25.59 7.77 13.41
C ILE A 53 26.69 6.68 13.30
N ASP A 54 27.98 7.00 13.15
CA ASP A 54 29.08 6.01 13.14
C ASP A 54 28.95 4.88 12.08
N ILE A 55 28.09 5.05 11.06
CA ILE A 55 27.97 4.11 9.94
C ILE A 55 29.01 4.41 8.86
N ASN A 56 29.59 3.36 8.28
CA ASN A 56 30.48 3.48 7.13
C ASN A 56 29.68 3.84 5.88
N LEU A 57 30.23 4.72 5.03
CA LEU A 57 29.61 5.10 3.76
C LEU A 57 29.75 3.96 2.72
N THR A 58 28.78 3.06 2.69
CA THR A 58 28.66 1.97 1.71
C THR A 58 27.93 2.45 0.44
N TRP A 59 28.27 1.89 -0.74
CA TRP A 59 27.54 2.15 -1.99
C TRP A 59 26.03 1.93 -1.87
N GLY A 60 25.61 0.94 -1.09
CA GLY A 60 24.20 0.66 -0.82
C GLY A 60 23.44 1.84 -0.22
N LEU A 61 24.05 2.63 0.68
CA LEU A 61 23.38 3.76 1.32
C LEU A 61 23.14 4.90 0.34
N ILE A 62 24.13 5.21 -0.49
CA ILE A 62 24.04 6.27 -1.51
C ILE A 62 23.01 5.89 -2.57
N CYS A 63 23.06 4.66 -3.09
CA CYS A 63 22.09 4.18 -4.07
C CYS A 63 20.66 4.19 -3.51
N ALA A 64 20.48 3.77 -2.25
CA ALA A 64 19.18 3.80 -1.59
C ALA A 64 18.63 5.23 -1.42
N PHE A 65 19.48 6.18 -1.01
CA PHE A 65 19.10 7.58 -0.85
C PHE A 65 18.77 8.25 -2.20
N VAL A 66 19.60 8.02 -3.22
CA VAL A 66 19.37 8.53 -4.57
C VAL A 66 18.06 7.99 -5.15
N LEU A 67 17.80 6.68 -4.99
CA LEU A 67 16.54 6.06 -5.40
C LEU A 67 15.37 6.71 -4.67
N PHE A 68 15.45 6.88 -3.35
CA PHE A 68 14.38 7.44 -2.56
C PHE A 68 14.01 8.87 -3.00
N VAL A 69 15.02 9.73 -3.22
CA VAL A 69 14.80 11.10 -3.70
C VAL A 69 14.23 11.11 -5.12
N PHE A 70 14.75 10.24 -6.00
CA PHE A 70 14.28 10.14 -7.38
C PHE A 70 12.81 9.70 -7.45
N LEU A 71 12.44 8.63 -6.73
CA LEU A 71 11.05 8.18 -6.64
C LEU A 71 10.18 9.24 -5.97
N GLY A 72 10.64 9.85 -4.87
CA GLY A 72 9.90 10.91 -4.17
C GLY A 72 9.57 12.09 -5.07
N PHE A 73 10.53 12.54 -5.88
CA PHE A 73 10.32 13.59 -6.88
C PHE A 73 9.27 13.17 -7.92
N PHE A 74 9.40 11.96 -8.47
CA PHE A 74 8.46 11.45 -9.46
C PHE A 74 7.03 11.34 -8.90
N ILE A 75 6.89 10.81 -7.68
CA ILE A 75 5.61 10.72 -6.96
C ILE A 75 5.00 12.11 -6.76
N CYS A 76 5.79 13.09 -6.31
CA CYS A 76 5.33 14.47 -6.15
C CYS A 76 4.84 15.06 -7.47
N VAL A 77 5.55 14.86 -8.58
CA VAL A 77 5.13 15.36 -9.90
C VAL A 77 3.81 14.74 -10.36
N PHE A 78 3.64 13.43 -10.19
CA PHE A 78 2.43 12.72 -10.64
C PHE A 78 1.20 13.00 -9.77
N ILE A 79 1.38 13.28 -8.47
CA ILE A 79 0.26 13.50 -7.54
C ILE A 79 -0.10 14.98 -7.43
N ALA A 80 0.89 15.86 -7.35
CA ALA A 80 0.65 17.29 -7.20
C ALA A 80 0.21 17.94 -8.52
N GLY A 81 0.53 17.34 -9.68
CA GLY A 81 0.26 17.98 -10.96
C GLY A 81 1.08 19.26 -11.13
N LEU A 82 2.34 19.24 -10.70
CA LEU A 82 3.25 20.36 -10.89
C LEU A 82 3.55 20.52 -12.38
N GLU A 83 3.20 21.68 -12.95
CA GLU A 83 3.58 22.03 -14.32
C GLU A 83 5.09 22.28 -14.38
N THR A 84 5.85 21.20 -14.50
CA THR A 84 7.32 21.22 -14.57
C THR A 84 7.85 21.83 -15.87
N GLY A 85 6.96 22.18 -16.81
CA GLY A 85 7.30 22.77 -18.11
C GLY A 85 7.69 21.74 -19.17
N ILE A 86 7.65 20.46 -18.83
CA ILE A 86 7.95 19.33 -19.71
C ILE A 86 6.61 18.78 -20.24
N LYS A 87 6.22 19.21 -21.44
CA LYS A 87 4.94 18.85 -22.10
C LYS A 87 4.52 17.37 -21.98
N PRO A 88 5.38 16.36 -22.23
CA PRO A 88 4.95 14.96 -22.12
C PRO A 88 4.70 14.52 -20.68
N LEU A 89 5.47 15.04 -19.71
CA LEU A 89 5.33 14.69 -18.29
C LEU A 89 4.08 15.33 -17.69
N ASP A 90 3.79 16.58 -18.08
CA ASP A 90 2.62 17.32 -17.62
C ASP A 90 1.31 16.70 -18.13
N ALA A 91 1.29 16.13 -19.35
CA ALA A 91 0.13 15.45 -19.90
C ALA A 91 -0.23 14.16 -19.12
N GLY A 92 0.78 13.36 -18.77
CA GLY A 92 0.59 12.13 -17.98
C GLY A 92 0.13 12.43 -16.54
N SER A 93 0.69 13.47 -15.93
CA SER A 93 0.31 13.89 -14.58
C SER A 93 -1.13 14.41 -14.53
N LYS A 94 -1.55 15.26 -15.48
CA LYS A 94 -2.94 15.77 -15.56
C LYS A 94 -3.97 14.64 -15.65
N LYS A 95 -3.73 13.64 -16.50
CA LYS A 95 -4.62 12.47 -16.65
C LYS A 95 -4.72 11.66 -15.35
N THR A 96 -3.61 11.48 -14.65
CA THR A 96 -3.57 10.76 -13.37
C THR A 96 -4.36 11.51 -12.30
N VAL A 97 -4.18 12.83 -12.21
CA VAL A 97 -4.90 13.67 -11.25
C VAL A 97 -6.41 13.67 -11.52
N GLU A 98 -6.83 13.76 -12.79
CA GLU A 98 -8.24 13.69 -13.17
C GLU A 98 -8.86 12.34 -12.79
N PHE A 99 -8.17 11.23 -13.07
CA PHE A 99 -8.61 9.90 -12.66
C PHE A 99 -8.80 9.76 -11.13
N LEU A 100 -7.88 10.33 -10.33
CA LEU A 100 -8.00 10.32 -8.87
C LEU A 100 -9.18 11.15 -8.37
N ILE A 101 -9.46 12.29 -9.02
CA ILE A 101 -10.63 13.12 -8.69
C ILE A 101 -11.92 12.37 -9.00
N ASP A 102 -12.01 11.76 -10.18
CA ASP A 102 -13.20 11.02 -10.61
C ASP A 102 -13.43 9.79 -9.71
N THR A 103 -12.36 9.06 -9.38
CA THR A 103 -12.42 7.93 -8.44
C THR A 103 -12.92 8.38 -7.07
N GLN A 104 -12.43 9.51 -6.56
CA GLN A 104 -12.93 10.05 -5.28
C GLN A 104 -14.42 10.40 -5.38
N GLY A 105 -14.85 11.01 -6.49
CA GLY A 105 -16.26 11.33 -6.74
C GLY A 105 -17.15 10.08 -6.78
N GLU A 106 -16.66 8.98 -7.35
CA GLU A 106 -17.38 7.70 -7.39
C GLU A 106 -17.42 7.02 -6.01
N LEU A 107 -16.30 7.01 -5.28
CA LEU A 107 -16.24 6.46 -3.92
C LEU A 107 -17.16 7.19 -2.93
N GLN A 108 -17.41 8.49 -3.14
CA GLN A 108 -18.35 9.26 -2.32
C GLN A 108 -19.82 8.88 -2.56
N LYS A 109 -20.14 8.23 -3.68
CA LYS A 109 -21.49 7.72 -3.97
C LYS A 109 -21.76 6.38 -3.29
N VAL A 110 -20.72 5.72 -2.78
CA VAL A 110 -20.87 4.42 -2.09
C VAL A 110 -21.56 4.65 -0.75
N SER A 111 -22.76 4.08 -0.59
CA SER A 111 -23.47 4.03 0.68
C SER A 111 -22.83 2.95 1.56
N TRP A 112 -22.04 3.37 2.54
CA TRP A 112 -21.49 2.45 3.54
C TRP A 112 -22.60 1.98 4.50
N PRO A 113 -22.66 0.67 4.82
CA PRO A 113 -23.68 0.13 5.71
C PRO A 113 -23.56 0.76 7.09
N THR A 114 -24.69 0.93 7.77
CA THR A 114 -24.67 1.41 9.15
C THR A 114 -24.04 0.36 10.07
N ARG A 115 -23.52 0.77 11.23
CA ARG A 115 -22.91 -0.17 12.20
C ARG A 115 -23.86 -1.31 12.58
N TYR A 116 -25.17 -1.03 12.64
CA TYR A 116 -26.20 -2.01 12.97
C TYR A 116 -26.40 -3.04 11.84
N GLU A 117 -26.45 -2.59 10.58
CA GLU A 117 -26.56 -3.48 9.42
C GLU A 117 -25.33 -4.37 9.26
N LEU A 118 -24.14 -3.81 9.52
CA LEU A 118 -22.88 -4.54 9.47
C LEU A 118 -22.87 -5.67 10.52
N VAL A 119 -23.22 -5.35 11.77
CA VAL A 119 -23.28 -6.34 12.86
C VAL A 119 -24.37 -7.38 12.59
N GLY A 120 -25.54 -6.97 12.10
CA GLY A 120 -26.61 -7.89 11.73
C GLY A 120 -26.18 -8.89 10.66
N SER A 121 -25.50 -8.40 9.62
CA SER A 121 -24.99 -9.25 8.52
C SER A 121 -23.91 -10.22 9.01
N THR A 122 -22.96 -9.75 9.82
CA THR A 122 -21.92 -10.62 10.39
C THR A 122 -22.49 -11.64 11.37
N ALA A 123 -23.49 -11.26 12.18
CA ALA A 123 -24.12 -12.18 13.13
C ALA A 123 -24.79 -13.36 12.42
N VAL A 124 -25.50 -13.12 11.31
CA VAL A 124 -26.10 -14.19 10.50
C VAL A 124 -25.05 -15.13 9.96
N VAL A 125 -23.92 -14.60 9.47
CA VAL A 125 -22.79 -15.42 8.99
C VAL A 125 -22.18 -16.25 10.12
N ILE A 126 -22.00 -15.68 11.31
CA ILE A 126 -21.48 -16.44 12.47
C ILE A 126 -22.44 -17.57 12.84
N VAL A 127 -23.73 -17.31 12.90
CA VAL A 127 -24.74 -18.33 13.22
C VAL A 127 -24.74 -19.44 12.17
N SER A 128 -24.68 -19.11 10.87
CA SER A 128 -24.65 -20.12 9.81
C SER A 128 -23.39 -20.99 9.87
N VAL A 129 -22.23 -20.39 10.14
CA VAL A 129 -20.97 -21.13 10.32
C VAL A 129 -21.05 -22.06 11.53
N VAL A 130 -21.63 -21.62 12.65
CA VAL A 130 -21.83 -22.46 13.85
C VAL A 130 -22.75 -23.64 13.57
N VAL A 131 -23.89 -23.41 12.89
CA VAL A 131 -24.83 -24.48 12.54
C VAL A 131 -24.16 -25.53 11.66
N ILE A 132 -23.42 -25.10 10.63
CA ILE A 132 -22.67 -26.00 9.76
C ILE A 132 -21.59 -26.75 10.55
N GLY A 133 -20.88 -26.07 11.45
CA GLY A 133 -19.86 -26.69 12.30
C GLY A 133 -20.43 -27.77 13.22
N ILE A 134 -21.59 -27.54 13.84
CA ILE A 134 -22.28 -28.54 14.67
C ILE A 134 -22.74 -29.73 13.81
N PHE A 135 -23.26 -29.47 12.62
CA PHE A 135 -23.67 -30.54 11.69
C PHE A 135 -22.48 -31.43 11.31
N ILE A 136 -21.35 -30.84 10.92
CA ILE A 136 -20.13 -31.59 10.58
C ILE A 136 -19.66 -32.39 11.78
N LEU A 137 -19.59 -31.79 12.98
CA LEU A 137 -19.21 -32.51 14.21
C LEU A 137 -20.12 -33.73 14.46
N GLY A 138 -21.43 -33.56 14.29
CA GLY A 138 -22.39 -34.65 14.43
C GLY A 138 -22.18 -35.78 13.42
N VAL A 139 -21.93 -35.43 12.16
CA VAL A 139 -21.63 -36.41 11.10
C VAL A 139 -20.30 -37.12 11.37
N ASP A 140 -19.25 -36.39 11.73
CA ASP A 140 -17.92 -36.94 12.02
C ASP A 140 -17.97 -37.91 13.20
N TRP A 141 -18.73 -37.57 14.25
CA TRP A 141 -18.93 -38.44 15.41
C TRP A 141 -19.73 -39.70 15.02
N PHE A 142 -20.82 -39.55 14.27
CA PHE A 142 -21.62 -40.68 13.78
C PHE A 142 -20.78 -41.63 12.91
N VAL A 143 -20.02 -41.09 11.97
CA VAL A 143 -19.15 -41.88 11.07
C VAL A 143 -18.08 -42.61 11.88
N SER A 144 -17.47 -41.96 12.87
CA SER A 144 -16.46 -42.57 13.74
C SER A 144 -17.01 -43.76 14.53
N VAL A 145 -18.20 -43.63 15.12
CA VAL A 145 -18.88 -44.73 15.84
C VAL A 145 -19.22 -45.90 14.91
N VAL A 146 -19.70 -45.61 13.69
CA VAL A 146 -20.00 -46.65 12.70
C VAL A 146 -18.73 -47.39 12.26
N MET A 147 -17.62 -46.67 12.04
CA MET A 147 -16.35 -47.27 11.65
C MET A 147 -15.76 -48.16 12.76
N GLU A 148 -15.84 -47.73 14.02
CA GLU A 148 -15.45 -48.52 15.20
C GLU A 148 -16.29 -49.80 15.31
N TYR A 149 -17.60 -49.72 15.07
CA TYR A 149 -18.48 -50.89 15.08
C TYR A 149 -18.15 -51.91 13.97
N ILE A 150 -17.68 -51.44 12.80
CA ILE A 150 -17.25 -52.30 11.68
C ILE A 150 -15.83 -52.87 11.92
N GLY A 151 -15.10 -52.39 12.94
CA GLY A 151 -13.75 -52.85 13.30
C GLY A 151 -12.66 -52.38 12.33
N VAL A 152 -12.91 -51.30 11.60
CA VAL A 152 -11.93 -50.67 10.68
C VAL A 152 -11.06 -49.64 11.41
N LEU A 153 -11.57 -49.09 12.53
CA LEU A 153 -10.90 -48.24 13.51
C LEU A 153 -10.90 -48.97 14.86
#